data_AF-A0A2G9SGL2-F1
#
_entry.id   AF-A0A2G9SGL2-F1
#
_cell.length_a   1.000
_cell.length_b   1.000
_cell.length_c   1.000
_cell.angle_alpha   90.00
_cell.angle_beta   90.00
_cell.angle_gamma   90.00
#
_symmetry.space_group_name_H-M   'P 1'
#
loop_
_entity.id
_entity.type
_entity.pdbx_description
1 polymer ?
#
loop_
_entity_poly.entity_id
_entity_poly.type
_entity_poly.pdbx_seq_one_letter_code
_entity_poly.pdbx_strand_id
1 'polypeptide(L)'
;MATRQLITYMLELCALDIPHCSLLQSFSRLTKLLKKLCGDPTESANKVEMESWNQVQQPVVLQTWNMESPHNYENNCRDTTVFLCPGATYFEVEFDDKCETEKRYDYLEFTDARGGKVRYDHKVGTDKWPKKVTFKAGPQLQFLFFSDGSNNEWGFKFTVTAFGLPDIALSWSSDLQLLVARLLGRLASRSMAMKSTCELGPTAEIPSAKVSSVVSSPLWKPVFRHQMYTEFGSITKKGCVEVSSIFLLLIINTHSIFKDCLICK
;
A
#
# COMPACT_ATOMS: atom_id res chain seq x y z
N MET A 1 -9.27 -4.51 -22.46
CA MET A 1 -9.00 -5.68 -21.60
C MET A 1 -7.64 -6.33 -21.88
N ALA A 2 -7.25 -6.62 -23.13
CA ALA A 2 -5.95 -7.24 -23.45
C ALA A 2 -4.73 -6.40 -23.00
N THR A 3 -4.73 -5.08 -23.22
CA THR A 3 -3.61 -4.20 -22.84
C THR A 3 -3.35 -4.16 -21.33
N ARG A 4 -4.41 -4.16 -20.52
CA ARG A 4 -4.31 -4.21 -19.05
C ARG A 4 -3.62 -5.49 -18.60
N GLN A 5 -4.08 -6.64 -19.11
CA GLN A 5 -3.49 -7.95 -18.78
C GLN A 5 -2.03 -8.06 -19.21
N LEU A 6 -1.70 -7.55 -20.40
CA LEU A 6 -0.32 -7.49 -20.87
C LEU A 6 0.58 -6.70 -19.92
N ILE A 7 0.14 -5.53 -19.45
CA ILE A 7 0.93 -4.71 -18.53
C ILE A 7 1.08 -5.38 -17.16
N THR A 8 0.02 -6.01 -16.65
CA THR A 8 0.07 -6.81 -15.42
C THR A 8 1.09 -7.95 -15.53
N TYR A 9 1.07 -8.68 -16.64
CA TYR A 9 2.03 -9.76 -16.88
C TYR A 9 3.46 -9.23 -17.01
N MET A 10 3.66 -8.11 -17.71
CA MET A 10 4.98 -7.47 -17.83
C MET A 10 5.52 -6.97 -16.49
N LEU A 11 4.66 -6.55 -15.56
CA LEU A 11 5.06 -6.17 -14.20
C LEU A 11 5.67 -7.35 -13.42
N GLU A 12 5.15 -8.56 -13.60
CA GLU A 12 5.71 -9.77 -13.00
C GLU A 12 7.06 -10.15 -13.64
N LEU A 13 7.17 -10.01 -14.96
CA LEU A 13 8.40 -10.29 -15.70
C LEU A 13 9.53 -9.30 -15.42
N CYS A 14 9.25 -8.11 -14.86
CA CYS A 14 10.27 -7.13 -14.48
C CYS A 14 11.28 -7.66 -13.45
N ALA A 15 11.00 -8.77 -12.78
CA ALA A 15 11.95 -9.41 -11.87
C ALA A 15 13.07 -10.17 -12.61
N LEU A 16 12.85 -10.54 -13.87
CA LEU A 16 13.76 -11.31 -14.72
C LEU A 16 14.78 -10.40 -15.41
N ASP A 17 15.85 -11.00 -15.93
CA ASP A 17 16.88 -10.30 -16.72
C ASP A 17 16.40 -10.10 -18.17
N ILE A 18 15.62 -9.04 -18.37
CA ILE A 18 15.02 -8.65 -19.65
C ILE A 18 15.59 -7.29 -20.08
N PRO A 19 15.51 -6.89 -21.36
CA PRO A 19 16.05 -5.62 -21.83
C PRO A 19 15.23 -4.41 -21.31
N HIS A 20 15.44 -4.07 -20.04
CA HIS A 20 14.64 -3.09 -19.30
C HIS A 20 14.66 -1.71 -19.95
N CYS A 21 15.82 -1.26 -20.44
CA CYS A 21 15.98 0.05 -21.09
C CYS A 21 15.21 0.15 -22.41
N SER A 22 15.26 -0.89 -23.26
CA SER A 22 14.54 -0.94 -24.54
C SER A 22 13.02 -0.99 -24.32
N LEU A 23 12.58 -1.74 -23.31
CA LEU A 23 11.17 -1.76 -22.90
C LEU A 23 10.72 -0.40 -22.37
N LEU A 24 11.53 0.24 -21.53
CA LEU A 24 11.25 1.56 -20.98
C LEU A 24 11.04 2.61 -22.09
N GLN A 25 11.92 2.62 -23.09
CA GLN A 25 11.77 3.49 -24.27
C GLN A 25 10.49 3.17 -25.05
N SER A 26 10.17 1.90 -25.25
CA SER A 26 8.98 1.46 -25.99
C SER A 26 7.69 1.89 -25.29
N PHE A 27 7.58 1.65 -23.98
CA PHE A 27 6.42 2.03 -23.18
C PHE A 27 6.32 3.54 -22.89
N SER A 28 7.43 4.30 -23.00
CA SER A 28 7.39 5.78 -22.89
C SER A 28 6.60 6.46 -24.00
N ARG A 29 6.44 5.81 -25.16
CA ARG A 29 5.58 6.31 -26.24
C ARG A 29 4.10 6.11 -25.91
N LEU A 30 3.80 5.01 -25.22
CA LEU A 30 2.45 4.64 -24.83
C LEU A 30 1.87 5.61 -23.79
N THR A 31 2.68 6.16 -22.87
CA THR A 31 2.21 7.19 -21.94
C THR A 31 1.75 8.47 -22.64
N LYS A 32 2.45 8.90 -23.69
CA LYS A 32 2.05 10.07 -24.49
C LYS A 32 0.72 9.84 -25.20
N LEU A 33 0.54 8.64 -25.75
CA LEU A 33 -0.72 8.24 -26.40
C LEU A 33 -1.88 8.12 -25.42
N LEU A 34 -1.65 7.50 -24.26
CA LEU A 34 -2.66 7.40 -23.20
C LEU A 34 -3.06 8.77 -22.66
N LYS A 35 -2.11 9.71 -22.54
CA LYS A 35 -2.41 11.08 -22.14
C LYS A 35 -3.28 11.78 -23.18
N LYS A 36 -2.98 11.61 -24.47
CA LYS A 36 -3.80 12.16 -25.55
C LYS A 36 -5.21 11.55 -25.60
N LEU A 37 -5.33 10.24 -25.32
CA LEU A 37 -6.61 9.53 -25.28
C LEU A 37 -7.49 9.90 -24.09
N CYS A 38 -6.89 10.21 -22.92
CA CYS A 38 -7.62 10.67 -21.75
C CYS A 38 -8.10 12.13 -21.84
N GLY A 39 -7.73 12.86 -22.89
CA GLY A 39 -7.96 14.30 -23.01
C GLY A 39 -6.97 15.10 -22.16
N ASP A 40 -6.66 16.33 -22.59
CA ASP A 40 -6.20 17.33 -21.63
C ASP A 40 -7.36 17.58 -20.65
N PRO A 41 -7.12 17.67 -19.33
CA PRO A 41 -8.13 18.14 -18.41
C PRO A 41 -8.41 19.59 -18.78
N THR A 42 -9.40 19.82 -19.65
CA THR A 42 -10.03 21.12 -19.79
C THR A 42 -10.45 21.54 -18.39
N GLU A 43 -10.24 22.80 -18.05
CA GLU A 43 -10.39 23.44 -16.73
C GLU A 43 -11.76 23.21 -16.04
N SER A 44 -12.69 22.49 -16.66
CA SER A 44 -13.98 22.04 -16.13
C SER A 44 -13.91 20.81 -15.20
N ALA A 45 -12.84 20.01 -15.20
CA ALA A 45 -12.71 18.84 -14.31
C ALA A 45 -12.33 19.21 -12.85
N ASN A 46 -11.75 20.40 -12.63
CA ASN A 46 -11.21 20.81 -11.33
C ASN A 46 -12.28 21.13 -10.27
N LYS A 47 -13.57 21.15 -10.62
CA LYS A 47 -14.65 21.58 -9.71
C LYS A 47 -15.54 20.44 -9.22
N VAL A 48 -15.62 19.33 -9.95
CA VAL A 48 -16.52 18.20 -9.60
C VAL A 48 -15.80 17.12 -8.78
N GLU A 49 -14.48 17.05 -8.85
CA GLU A 49 -13.71 16.00 -8.18
C GLU A 49 -13.56 16.24 -6.67
N MET A 50 -13.21 17.45 -6.25
CA MET A 50 -12.87 17.75 -4.84
C MET A 50 -14.01 17.43 -3.83
N GLU A 51 -15.28 17.61 -4.20
CA GLU A 51 -16.42 17.36 -3.31
C GLU A 51 -16.79 15.87 -3.22
N SER A 52 -16.54 15.09 -4.28
CA SER A 52 -16.79 13.65 -4.29
C SER A 52 -15.76 12.87 -3.47
N TRP A 53 -14.50 13.34 -3.40
CA TRP A 53 -13.42 12.63 -2.70
C TRP A 53 -13.51 12.67 -1.17
N ASN A 54 -14.15 13.69 -0.58
CA ASN A 54 -14.39 13.72 0.88
C ASN A 54 -15.31 12.58 1.35
N GLN A 55 -16.13 12.02 0.47
CA GLN A 55 -16.97 10.84 0.76
C GLN A 55 -16.23 9.51 0.58
N VAL A 56 -15.13 9.46 -0.19
CA VAL A 56 -14.35 8.24 -0.47
C VAL A 56 -13.40 7.86 0.68
N GLN A 57 -13.27 8.70 1.70
CA GLN A 57 -12.34 8.46 2.82
C GLN A 57 -12.89 7.63 3.98
N GLN A 58 -14.17 7.25 3.98
CA GLN A 58 -14.72 6.45 5.07
C GLN A 58 -14.31 4.97 4.91
N PRO A 59 -13.72 4.34 5.95
CA PRO A 59 -13.39 2.93 5.90
C PRO A 59 -14.64 2.07 5.67
N VAL A 60 -14.56 1.13 4.74
CA VAL A 60 -15.64 0.20 4.44
C VAL A 60 -15.35 -1.13 5.14
N VAL A 61 -16.40 -1.76 5.65
CA VAL A 61 -16.33 -3.12 6.17
C VAL A 61 -16.06 -4.08 5.02
N LEU A 62 -14.91 -4.73 5.05
CA LEU A 62 -14.54 -5.73 4.04
C LEU A 62 -15.09 -7.11 4.40
N GLN A 63 -14.95 -7.49 5.67
CA GLN A 63 -15.33 -8.82 6.13
C GLN A 63 -15.51 -8.83 7.65
N THR A 64 -16.40 -9.71 8.13
CA THR A 64 -16.66 -9.91 9.55
C THR A 64 -16.57 -11.40 9.90
N TRP A 65 -15.97 -11.71 11.04
CA TRP A 65 -15.89 -13.05 11.63
C TRP A 65 -16.47 -13.02 13.04
N ASN A 66 -17.13 -14.11 13.42
CA ASN A 66 -17.62 -14.31 14.79
C ASN A 66 -16.85 -15.48 15.39
N MET A 67 -16.34 -15.29 16.60
CA MET A 67 -15.60 -16.30 17.36
C MET A 67 -16.20 -16.45 18.74
N GLU A 68 -16.36 -17.69 19.18
CA GLU A 68 -16.98 -18.02 20.46
C GLU A 68 -16.39 -19.34 20.97
N SER A 69 -16.06 -19.39 22.25
CA SER A 69 -15.71 -20.62 22.95
C SER A 69 -16.97 -21.31 23.48
N PRO A 70 -16.90 -22.60 23.85
CA PRO A 70 -17.86 -23.15 24.80
C PRO A 70 -17.89 -22.31 26.09
N HIS A 71 -19.04 -22.27 26.76
CA HIS A 71 -19.26 -21.50 27.99
C HIS A 71 -19.74 -22.42 29.11
N ASN A 72 -18.92 -22.78 30.11
CA ASN A 72 -17.50 -22.43 30.28
C ASN A 72 -16.59 -23.15 29.26
N TYR A 73 -15.39 -22.60 29.01
CA TYR A 73 -14.42 -23.18 28.07
C TYR A 73 -13.73 -24.44 28.63
N GLU A 74 -13.10 -25.21 27.76
CA GLU A 74 -12.39 -26.44 28.15
C GLU A 74 -10.97 -26.15 28.67
N ASN A 75 -10.45 -27.05 29.50
CA ASN A 75 -9.07 -26.98 30.00
C ASN A 75 -8.08 -27.44 28.93
N ASN A 76 -6.85 -26.94 28.98
CA ASN A 76 -5.74 -27.25 28.06
C ASN A 76 -6.04 -26.89 26.60
N CYS A 77 -6.88 -25.89 26.34
CA CYS A 77 -7.15 -25.39 25.01
C CYS A 77 -5.97 -24.60 24.47
N ARG A 78 -5.67 -24.83 23.20
CA ARG A 78 -4.69 -24.03 22.45
C ARG A 78 -5.16 -23.84 21.02
N ASP A 79 -6.08 -22.90 20.84
CA ASP A 79 -6.70 -22.64 19.55
C ASP A 79 -6.08 -21.42 18.89
N THR A 80 -5.58 -21.59 17.68
CA THR A 80 -5.03 -20.50 16.88
C THR A 80 -5.87 -20.30 15.63
N THR A 81 -6.34 -19.07 15.41
CA THR A 81 -7.02 -18.69 14.18
C THR A 81 -6.33 -17.49 13.54
N VAL A 82 -6.28 -17.47 12.21
CA VAL A 82 -5.75 -16.37 11.44
C VAL A 82 -6.87 -15.73 10.63
N PHE A 83 -7.15 -14.46 10.89
CA PHE A 83 -8.03 -13.64 10.07
C PHE A 83 -7.21 -13.01 8.96
N LEU A 84 -7.50 -13.38 7.71
CA LEU A 84 -6.83 -12.84 6.52
C LEU A 84 -7.85 -12.09 5.68
N CYS A 85 -7.56 -10.83 5.39
CA CYS A 85 -8.38 -9.96 4.56
C CYS A 85 -7.48 -9.07 3.69
N PRO A 86 -7.24 -9.46 2.43
CA PRO A 86 -6.50 -8.63 1.50
C PRO A 86 -7.19 -7.27 1.33
N GLY A 87 -6.46 -6.17 1.52
CA GLY A 87 -7.00 -4.81 1.45
C GLY A 87 -7.44 -4.22 2.79
N ALA A 88 -7.46 -5.02 3.87
CA ALA A 88 -7.68 -4.49 5.20
C ALA A 88 -6.53 -3.55 5.61
N THR A 89 -6.92 -2.44 6.24
CA THR A 89 -6.03 -1.43 6.79
C THR A 89 -5.91 -1.57 8.31
N TYR A 90 -7.00 -2.01 8.94
CA TYR A 90 -7.07 -2.33 10.36
C TYR A 90 -8.21 -3.33 10.61
N PHE A 91 -8.14 -3.98 11.77
CA PHE A 91 -9.18 -4.84 12.30
C PHE A 91 -9.74 -4.23 13.58
N GLU A 92 -11.03 -4.37 13.76
CA GLU A 92 -11.73 -4.00 14.98
C GLU A 92 -12.28 -5.26 15.62
N VAL A 93 -12.00 -5.44 16.90
CA VAL A 93 -12.45 -6.58 17.68
C VAL A 93 -13.37 -6.06 18.77
N GLU A 94 -14.61 -6.53 18.77
CA GLU A 94 -15.62 -6.21 19.77
C GLU A 94 -15.96 -7.46 20.57
N PHE A 95 -15.75 -7.39 21.88
CA PHE A 95 -15.98 -8.47 22.83
C PHE A 95 -17.37 -8.36 23.46
N ASP A 96 -17.97 -9.52 23.77
CA ASP A 96 -19.18 -9.60 24.59
C ASP A 96 -18.87 -9.19 26.05
N ASP A 97 -19.83 -8.56 26.73
CA ASP A 97 -19.68 -8.09 28.11
C ASP A 97 -19.44 -9.20 29.14
N LYS A 98 -19.74 -10.46 28.77
CA LYS A 98 -19.53 -11.64 29.61
C LYS A 98 -18.15 -12.27 29.46
N CYS A 99 -17.30 -11.75 28.57
CA CYS A 99 -15.97 -12.33 28.34
C CYS A 99 -15.11 -12.28 29.61
N GLU A 100 -14.69 -13.47 30.05
CA GLU A 100 -13.97 -13.67 31.30
C GLU A 100 -13.10 -14.93 31.19
N THR A 101 -11.87 -14.83 31.67
CA THR A 101 -10.85 -15.88 31.65
C THR A 101 -10.24 -15.97 33.03
N GLU A 102 -9.68 -17.14 33.37
CA GLU A 102 -8.98 -17.28 34.64
C GLU A 102 -7.82 -16.28 34.74
N LYS A 103 -7.74 -15.62 35.89
CA LYS A 103 -6.73 -14.60 36.16
C LYS A 103 -5.32 -15.21 36.20
N ARG A 104 -4.40 -14.66 35.39
CA ARG A 104 -2.95 -14.97 35.31
C ARG A 104 -2.55 -16.27 34.59
N TYR A 105 -3.47 -17.18 34.33
CA TYR A 105 -3.17 -18.47 33.70
C TYR A 105 -3.67 -18.52 32.26
N ASP A 106 -4.93 -18.12 32.09
CA ASP A 106 -5.60 -18.15 30.80
C ASP A 106 -5.58 -16.77 30.15
N TYR A 107 -5.41 -16.75 28.83
CA TYR A 107 -5.35 -15.50 28.09
C TYR A 107 -5.73 -15.65 26.62
N LEU A 108 -6.18 -14.53 26.07
CA LEU A 108 -6.31 -14.29 24.65
C LEU A 108 -5.09 -13.51 24.17
N GLU A 109 -4.46 -13.94 23.08
CA GLU A 109 -3.35 -13.22 22.44
C GLU A 109 -3.73 -12.86 21.01
N PHE A 110 -3.61 -11.58 20.67
CA PHE A 110 -3.73 -11.08 19.31
C PHE A 110 -2.37 -10.66 18.80
N THR A 111 -1.99 -11.14 17.61
CA THR A 111 -0.74 -10.79 16.94
C THR A 111 -1.03 -10.07 15.62
N ASP A 112 -0.54 -8.85 15.51
CA ASP A 112 -0.57 -8.02 14.31
C ASP A 112 0.36 -8.61 13.22
N ALA A 113 0.09 -8.36 11.94
CA ALA A 113 1.00 -8.62 10.82
C ALA A 113 2.44 -8.10 11.02
N ARG A 114 2.64 -7.08 11.87
CA ARG A 114 3.97 -6.56 12.26
C ARG A 114 4.65 -7.37 13.37
N GLY A 115 4.00 -8.41 13.90
CA GLY A 115 4.46 -9.20 15.04
C GLY A 115 4.19 -8.56 16.40
N GLY A 116 3.45 -7.46 16.46
CA GLY A 116 3.03 -6.84 17.72
C GLY A 116 1.99 -7.72 18.43
N LYS A 117 2.25 -8.08 19.69
CA LYS A 117 1.39 -8.96 20.48
C LYS A 117 0.65 -8.19 21.57
N VAL A 118 -0.64 -8.42 21.69
CA VAL A 118 -1.48 -7.89 22.77
C VAL A 118 -2.17 -9.05 23.45
N ARG A 119 -2.10 -9.08 24.79
CA ARG A 119 -2.73 -10.10 25.61
C ARG A 119 -3.86 -9.53 26.45
N TYR A 120 -4.92 -10.31 26.57
CA TYR A 120 -6.07 -10.03 27.41
C TYR A 120 -6.29 -11.19 28.38
N ASP A 121 -6.45 -10.84 29.65
CA ASP A 121 -6.64 -11.77 30.76
C ASP A 121 -7.68 -11.22 31.75
N HIS A 122 -8.22 -12.10 32.59
CA HIS A 122 -9.20 -11.77 33.61
C HIS A 122 -10.59 -11.43 33.07
N LYS A 123 -10.95 -10.16 32.86
CA LYS A 123 -12.33 -9.77 32.51
C LYS A 123 -12.36 -8.58 31.57
N VAL A 124 -13.29 -8.64 30.62
CA VAL A 124 -13.62 -7.53 29.72
C VAL A 124 -14.18 -6.32 30.48
N GLY A 125 -13.92 -5.12 29.95
CA GLY A 125 -14.32 -3.84 30.56
C GLY A 125 -13.32 -3.28 31.56
N THR A 126 -12.16 -3.93 31.72
CA THR A 126 -11.04 -3.41 32.53
C THR A 126 -10.10 -2.57 31.66
N ASP A 127 -9.24 -1.74 32.28
CA ASP A 127 -8.27 -0.91 31.55
C ASP A 127 -7.35 -1.73 30.63
N LYS A 128 -7.09 -2.99 30.99
CA LYS A 128 -6.25 -3.90 30.21
C LYS A 128 -7.02 -4.66 29.13
N TRP A 129 -8.32 -4.89 29.33
CA TRP A 129 -9.19 -5.57 28.39
C TRP A 129 -10.41 -4.70 28.06
N PRO A 130 -10.28 -3.82 27.05
CA PRO A 130 -11.39 -2.99 26.60
C PRO A 130 -12.44 -3.84 25.88
N LYS A 131 -13.70 -3.41 25.93
CA LYS A 131 -14.78 -4.04 25.14
C LYS A 131 -14.52 -3.99 23.63
N LYS A 132 -13.86 -2.92 23.17
CA LYS A 132 -13.61 -2.68 21.75
C LYS A 132 -12.15 -2.30 21.53
N VAL A 133 -11.48 -3.01 20.63
CA VAL A 133 -10.06 -2.84 20.35
C VAL A 133 -9.83 -2.69 18.86
N THR A 134 -9.01 -1.72 18.47
CA THR A 134 -8.59 -1.54 17.09
C THR A 134 -7.14 -1.95 16.91
N PHE A 135 -6.91 -2.95 16.05
CA PHE A 135 -5.59 -3.39 15.63
C PHE A 135 -5.28 -2.76 14.27
N LYS A 136 -4.27 -1.88 14.22
CA LYS A 136 -3.72 -1.37 12.93
C LYS A 136 -2.82 -2.41 12.27
N ALA A 137 -3.29 -3.65 12.27
CA ALA A 137 -2.71 -4.79 11.61
C ALA A 137 -3.16 -4.74 10.16
N GLY A 138 -2.23 -4.86 9.22
CA GLY A 138 -2.51 -4.70 7.79
C GLY A 138 -3.49 -5.74 7.24
N PRO A 139 -3.07 -6.66 6.36
CA PRO A 139 -4.01 -7.62 5.77
C PRO A 139 -4.35 -8.82 6.67
N GLN A 140 -3.70 -8.93 7.84
CA GLN A 140 -3.78 -10.14 8.67
C GLN A 140 -3.78 -9.81 10.16
N LEU A 141 -4.61 -10.54 10.92
CA LEU A 141 -4.63 -10.56 12.38
C LEU A 141 -4.67 -12.02 12.86
N GLN A 142 -3.75 -12.40 13.73
CA GLN A 142 -3.76 -13.74 14.34
C GLN A 142 -4.33 -13.66 15.74
N PHE A 143 -5.20 -14.62 16.07
CA PHE A 143 -5.77 -14.83 17.39
C PHE A 143 -5.31 -16.18 17.94
N LEU A 144 -4.98 -16.20 19.23
CA LEU A 144 -4.62 -17.38 19.99
C LEU A 144 -5.40 -17.36 21.31
N PHE A 145 -6.07 -18.47 21.62
CA PHE A 145 -6.58 -18.75 22.95
C PHE A 145 -5.69 -19.81 23.62
N PHE A 146 -5.36 -19.59 24.88
CA PHE A 146 -4.63 -20.53 25.72
C PHE A 146 -5.36 -20.68 27.05
N SER A 147 -5.70 -21.92 27.42
CA SER A 147 -6.14 -22.28 28.75
C SER A 147 -5.24 -23.33 29.41
N ASP A 148 -5.14 -23.26 30.73
CA ASP A 148 -4.38 -24.21 31.54
C ASP A 148 -5.21 -25.46 31.92
N GLY A 149 -4.68 -26.31 32.80
CA GLY A 149 -5.28 -27.59 33.15
C GLY A 149 -6.44 -27.54 34.16
N SER A 150 -6.76 -26.39 34.73
CA SER A 150 -7.65 -26.28 35.89
C SER A 150 -8.46 -25.00 35.89
N ASN A 151 -9.69 -25.07 36.44
CA ASN A 151 -10.59 -23.94 36.56
C ASN A 151 -11.01 -23.36 35.21
N ASN A 152 -12.29 -22.99 35.07
CA ASN A 152 -12.75 -22.38 33.83
C ASN A 152 -13.76 -21.29 34.14
N GLU A 153 -13.66 -20.23 33.36
CA GLU A 153 -14.61 -19.13 33.39
C GLU A 153 -15.49 -19.17 32.14
N TRP A 154 -16.30 -18.14 31.95
CA TRP A 154 -17.22 -18.07 30.83
C TRP A 154 -16.49 -18.22 29.48
N GLY A 155 -15.34 -17.59 29.29
CA GLY A 155 -14.51 -17.69 28.09
C GLY A 155 -14.58 -16.45 27.21
N PHE A 156 -14.59 -16.65 25.90
CA PHE A 156 -14.59 -15.54 24.95
C PHE A 156 -15.72 -15.66 23.95
N LYS A 157 -16.26 -14.50 23.59
CA LYS A 157 -17.15 -14.30 22.46
C LYS A 157 -16.86 -12.93 21.87
N PHE A 158 -16.45 -12.88 20.61
CA PHE A 158 -16.13 -11.61 19.97
C PHE A 158 -16.38 -11.64 18.47
N THR A 159 -16.57 -10.43 17.93
CA THR A 159 -16.72 -10.18 16.52
C THR A 159 -15.50 -9.43 16.02
N VAL A 160 -14.85 -9.95 14.98
CA VAL A 160 -13.73 -9.30 14.29
C VAL A 160 -14.28 -8.70 13.00
N THR A 161 -14.06 -7.40 12.80
CA THR A 161 -14.45 -6.70 11.58
C THR A 161 -13.22 -6.11 10.93
N ALA A 162 -12.94 -6.51 9.69
CA ALA A 162 -11.88 -5.93 8.87
C ALA A 162 -12.39 -4.68 8.16
N PHE A 163 -11.62 -3.60 8.25
CA PHE A 163 -11.90 -2.35 7.58
C PHE A 163 -10.84 -2.03 6.53
N GLY A 164 -11.29 -1.66 5.35
CA GLY A 164 -10.45 -1.26 4.23
C GLY A 164 -10.85 0.10 3.70
N LEU A 165 -10.09 0.58 2.73
CA LEU A 165 -10.54 1.70 1.92
C LEU A 165 -11.56 1.21 0.89
N PRO A 166 -12.58 2.01 0.54
CA PRO A 166 -13.46 1.66 -0.56
C PRO A 166 -12.66 1.48 -1.84
N ASP A 167 -13.12 0.56 -2.69
CA ASP A 167 -12.60 0.46 -4.04
C ASP A 167 -12.83 1.78 -4.77
N ILE A 168 -11.74 2.46 -5.10
CA ILE A 168 -11.81 3.67 -5.92
C ILE A 168 -12.18 3.21 -7.34
N ALA A 169 -13.40 3.53 -7.75
CA ALA A 169 -13.85 3.31 -9.12
C ALA A 169 -13.07 4.22 -10.08
N LEU A 170 -11.88 3.76 -10.49
CA LEU A 170 -11.09 4.43 -11.50
C LEU A 170 -11.70 4.16 -12.88
N SER A 171 -11.70 5.18 -13.73
CA SER A 171 -11.98 4.95 -15.15
C SER A 171 -10.94 3.98 -15.72
N TRP A 172 -11.32 3.20 -16.73
CA TRP A 172 -10.41 2.24 -17.37
C TRP A 172 -9.13 2.90 -17.88
N SER A 173 -9.21 4.18 -18.24
CA SER A 173 -8.11 4.95 -18.80
C SER A 173 -7.14 5.42 -17.71
N SER A 174 -7.65 5.86 -16.55
CA SER A 174 -6.84 6.18 -15.37
C SER A 174 -6.17 4.94 -14.77
N ASP A 175 -6.89 3.81 -14.70
CA ASP A 175 -6.33 2.53 -14.26
C ASP A 175 -5.18 2.07 -15.18
N LEU A 176 -5.39 2.13 -16.50
CA LEU A 176 -4.37 1.79 -17.48
C LEU A 176 -3.15 2.72 -17.37
N GLN A 177 -3.36 4.03 -17.19
CA GLN A 177 -2.29 4.99 -16.97
C GLN A 177 -1.47 4.67 -15.70
N LEU A 178 -2.13 4.30 -14.60
CA LEU A 178 -1.48 3.93 -13.35
C LEU A 178 -0.66 2.64 -13.50
N LEU A 179 -1.18 1.65 -14.21
CA LEU A 179 -0.48 0.39 -14.50
C LEU A 179 0.78 0.62 -15.36
N VAL A 180 0.69 1.45 -16.40
CA VAL A 180 1.85 1.80 -17.23
C VAL A 180 2.88 2.59 -16.43
N ALA A 181 2.43 3.53 -15.59
CA ALA A 181 3.31 4.29 -14.69
C ALA A 181 4.06 3.36 -13.73
N ARG A 182 3.38 2.38 -13.12
CA ARG A 182 3.99 1.36 -12.27
C ARG A 182 5.02 0.52 -13.03
N LEU A 183 4.69 0.09 -14.25
CA LEU A 183 5.60 -0.69 -15.10
C LEU A 183 6.87 0.09 -15.42
N LEU A 184 6.72 1.33 -15.87
CA LEU A 184 7.87 2.19 -16.17
C LEU A 184 8.74 2.46 -14.94
N GLY A 185 8.14 2.65 -13.77
CA GLY A 185 8.88 2.81 -12.51
C GLY A 185 9.70 1.57 -12.14
N ARG A 186 9.14 0.37 -12.30
CA ARG A 186 9.84 -0.90 -12.07
C ARG A 186 10.99 -1.11 -13.07
N LEU A 187 10.74 -0.85 -14.36
CA LEU A 187 11.76 -0.95 -15.41
C LEU A 187 12.91 0.04 -15.15
N ALA A 188 12.61 1.30 -14.83
CA ALA A 188 13.62 2.31 -14.53
C ALA A 188 14.44 1.96 -13.28
N SER A 189 13.80 1.45 -12.23
CA SER A 189 14.49 0.97 -11.03
C SER A 189 15.49 -0.14 -11.35
N ARG A 190 15.11 -1.11 -12.19
CA ARG A 190 15.99 -2.20 -12.63
C ARG A 190 17.12 -1.70 -13.54
N SER A 191 16.83 -0.78 -14.45
CA SER A 191 17.83 -0.11 -15.29
C SER A 191 18.85 0.71 -14.48
N MET A 192 18.47 1.25 -13.32
CA MET A 192 19.42 1.95 -12.43
C MET A 192 20.25 0.99 -11.57
N ALA A 193 19.68 -0.15 -11.16
CA ALA A 193 20.40 -1.17 -10.39
C ALA A 193 21.45 -1.91 -11.25
N MET A 194 21.14 -2.12 -12.53
CA MET A 194 22.08 -2.62 -13.52
C MET A 194 22.98 -1.45 -13.94
N LYS A 195 24.28 -1.51 -13.63
CA LYS A 195 25.28 -0.52 -14.06
C LYS A 195 25.56 -0.59 -15.58
N SER A 196 24.55 -0.92 -16.38
CA SER A 196 24.63 -1.06 -17.83
C SER A 196 24.48 0.31 -18.48
N THR A 197 25.50 0.71 -19.22
CA THR A 197 25.52 1.91 -20.05
C THR A 197 24.38 1.82 -21.07
N CYS A 198 23.29 2.54 -20.83
CA CYS A 198 22.23 2.70 -21.83
C CYS A 198 22.67 3.84 -22.75
N GLU A 199 23.22 3.54 -23.93
CA GLU A 199 23.43 4.57 -24.95
C GLU A 199 22.06 5.00 -25.51
N LEU A 200 21.59 6.17 -25.08
CA LEU A 200 20.41 6.82 -25.63
C LEU A 200 20.86 7.86 -26.66
N GLY A 201 20.18 7.86 -27.81
CA GLY A 201 20.31 8.93 -28.81
C GLY A 201 19.94 10.31 -28.25
N PRO A 202 20.15 11.39 -29.05
CA PRO A 202 20.27 12.76 -28.57
C PRO A 202 19.20 13.13 -27.54
N THR A 203 19.65 13.40 -26.32
CA THR A 203 18.85 13.80 -25.17
C THR A 203 17.94 14.97 -25.55
N ALA A 204 16.62 14.73 -25.55
CA ALA A 204 15.66 15.82 -25.48
C ALA A 204 15.91 16.55 -24.16
N GLU A 205 16.46 17.76 -24.23
CA GLU A 205 16.74 18.60 -23.06
C GLU A 205 15.49 18.71 -22.19
N ILE A 206 15.59 18.24 -20.95
CA ILE A 206 14.49 18.30 -20.01
C ILE A 206 14.35 19.75 -19.55
N PRO A 207 13.17 20.39 -19.68
CA PRO A 207 12.98 21.75 -19.21
C PRO A 207 13.20 21.84 -17.70
N SER A 208 14.24 22.57 -17.28
CA SER A 208 14.63 22.81 -15.87
C SER A 208 13.46 23.25 -14.97
N ALA A 209 12.49 23.97 -15.55
CA ALA A 209 11.26 24.40 -14.87
C ALA A 209 10.37 23.22 -14.42
N LYS A 210 10.24 22.15 -15.21
CA LYS A 210 9.43 20.97 -14.86
C LYS A 210 10.11 20.08 -13.82
N VAL A 211 11.44 20.01 -13.87
CA VAL A 211 12.23 19.32 -12.85
C VAL A 211 12.05 19.99 -11.48
N SER A 212 12.16 21.31 -11.46
CA SER A 212 12.04 22.10 -10.22
C SER A 212 10.65 21.99 -9.58
N SER A 213 9.57 21.95 -10.38
CA SER A 213 8.18 21.81 -9.86
C SER A 213 7.89 20.42 -9.30
N VAL A 214 8.56 19.39 -9.80
CA VAL A 214 8.46 18.02 -9.32
C VAL A 214 9.25 17.83 -8.03
N VAL A 215 10.49 18.30 -7.98
CA VAL A 215 11.36 18.17 -6.80
C VAL A 215 10.83 18.98 -5.61
N SER A 216 10.20 20.13 -5.87
CA SER A 216 9.55 20.96 -4.84
C SER A 216 8.19 20.43 -4.39
N SER A 217 7.61 19.45 -5.07
CA SER A 217 6.31 18.87 -4.72
C SER A 217 6.38 18.07 -3.41
N PRO A 218 5.42 18.25 -2.50
CA PRO A 218 5.40 17.54 -1.21
C PRO A 218 5.37 16.01 -1.37
N LEU A 219 4.87 15.51 -2.50
CA LEU A 219 4.81 14.09 -2.85
C LEU A 219 6.19 13.44 -3.05
N TRP A 220 7.12 14.19 -3.64
CA TRP A 220 8.42 13.66 -4.05
C TRP A 220 9.57 14.19 -3.20
N LYS A 221 9.33 15.25 -2.44
CA LYS A 221 10.30 15.85 -1.50
C LYS A 221 10.91 14.83 -0.52
N PRO A 222 10.18 13.84 0.05
CA PRO A 222 10.77 12.82 0.91
C PRO A 222 11.67 11.84 0.14
N VAL A 223 11.34 11.52 -1.12
CA VAL A 223 12.07 10.59 -1.98
C VAL A 223 13.41 11.18 -2.43
N PHE A 224 13.42 12.47 -2.77
CA PHE A 224 14.63 13.17 -3.24
C PHE A 224 15.55 13.70 -2.13
N ARG A 225 15.10 13.71 -0.86
CA ARG A 225 15.89 14.22 0.27
C ARG A 225 17.22 13.50 0.50
N HIS A 226 17.32 12.21 0.13
CA HIS A 226 18.53 11.42 0.37
C HIS A 226 19.60 11.53 -0.73
N GLN A 227 19.28 12.04 -1.92
CA GLN A 227 20.24 12.10 -3.04
C GLN A 227 20.92 13.47 -3.23
N MET A 228 20.38 14.55 -2.67
CA MET A 228 20.88 15.91 -2.94
C MET A 228 22.02 16.38 -2.01
N TYR A 229 22.46 15.55 -1.04
CA TYR A 229 23.51 15.92 -0.08
C TYR A 229 24.90 15.38 -0.40
N THR A 230 25.05 14.57 -1.45
CA THR A 230 26.36 14.09 -1.90
C THR A 230 26.56 14.47 -3.36
N GLU A 231 27.68 15.17 -3.59
CA GLU A 231 28.26 15.61 -4.88
C GLU A 231 28.01 17.06 -5.32
N PHE A 232 28.51 18.03 -4.53
CA PHE A 232 29.25 19.18 -5.08
C PHE A 232 30.75 18.88 -5.06
N GLY A 233 31.15 17.77 -5.65
CA GLY A 233 32.53 17.31 -5.69
C GLY A 233 32.82 16.61 -7.01
N SER A 234 33.41 17.38 -7.93
CA SER A 234 34.13 16.96 -9.15
C SER A 234 34.24 15.44 -9.41
N ILE A 235 33.29 14.87 -10.16
CA ILE A 235 33.50 13.61 -10.90
C ILE A 235 32.97 13.78 -12.32
N THR A 236 33.89 13.81 -13.26
CA THR A 236 33.64 13.61 -14.68
C THR A 236 32.98 12.24 -14.87
N LYS A 237 31.83 12.17 -15.55
CA LYS A 237 31.48 11.15 -16.57
C LYS A 237 30.01 11.27 -17.01
N LYS A 238 29.85 11.50 -18.30
CA LYS A 238 28.61 11.59 -19.10
C LYS A 238 27.56 10.48 -18.88
N GLY A 239 27.88 9.39 -18.16
CA GLY A 239 26.96 8.26 -17.94
C GLY A 239 25.98 8.38 -16.77
N CYS A 240 26.21 9.26 -15.79
CA CYS A 240 25.30 9.41 -14.63
C CYS A 240 24.12 10.37 -14.89
N VAL A 241 24.21 11.18 -15.96
CA VAL A 241 23.26 12.26 -16.29
C VAL A 241 22.07 11.76 -17.13
N GLU A 242 22.24 10.67 -17.88
CA GLU A 242 21.19 10.17 -18.80
C GLU A 242 20.12 9.31 -18.10
N VAL A 243 20.49 8.52 -17.09
CA VAL A 243 19.53 7.67 -16.36
C VAL A 243 18.73 8.46 -15.33
N SER A 244 19.35 9.49 -14.72
CA SER A 244 18.68 10.47 -13.88
C SER A 244 17.64 11.27 -14.67
N SER A 245 17.95 11.62 -15.92
CA SER A 245 17.02 12.29 -16.84
C SER A 245 15.77 11.46 -17.15
N ILE A 246 15.88 10.14 -17.33
CA ILE A 246 14.70 9.28 -17.55
C ILE A 246 13.88 9.11 -16.28
N PHE A 247 14.54 8.95 -15.12
CA PHE A 247 13.84 8.87 -13.84
C PHE A 247 13.07 10.17 -13.56
N LEU A 248 13.67 11.33 -13.83
CA LEU A 248 13.02 12.63 -13.76
C LEU A 248 11.92 12.81 -14.81
N LEU A 249 12.10 12.37 -16.05
CA LEU A 249 11.05 12.38 -17.08
C LEU A 249 9.87 11.48 -16.72
N LEU A 250 10.14 10.32 -16.11
CA LEU A 250 9.11 9.42 -15.59
C LEU A 250 8.38 10.05 -14.43
N ILE A 251 9.10 10.65 -13.48
CA ILE A 251 8.49 11.35 -12.37
C ILE A 251 7.72 12.57 -12.87
N ILE A 252 8.20 13.35 -13.84
CA ILE A 252 7.49 14.49 -14.45
C ILE A 252 6.23 14.03 -15.20
N ASN A 253 6.31 12.98 -16.02
CA ASN A 253 5.16 12.47 -16.76
C ASN A 253 4.13 11.79 -15.86
N THR A 254 4.60 11.15 -14.79
CA THR A 254 3.74 10.56 -13.78
C THR A 254 3.34 11.56 -12.70
N HIS A 255 3.95 12.76 -12.61
CA HIS A 255 3.67 13.77 -11.57
C HIS A 255 2.25 14.30 -11.67
N SER A 256 1.72 14.48 -12.87
CA SER A 256 0.31 14.84 -13.07
C SER A 256 -0.58 13.70 -12.57
N ILE A 257 -0.32 12.47 -13.04
CA ILE A 257 -1.07 11.27 -12.67
C ILE A 257 -1.01 11.01 -11.15
N PHE A 258 0.15 11.21 -10.54
CA PHE A 258 0.41 11.07 -9.12
C PHE A 258 -0.08 12.28 -8.32
N LYS A 259 -0.16 13.49 -8.86
CA LYS A 259 -0.89 14.59 -8.20
C LYS A 259 -2.36 14.24 -8.12
N ASP A 260 -2.95 13.82 -9.23
CA ASP A 260 -4.36 13.44 -9.29
C ASP A 260 -4.65 12.21 -8.41
N CYS A 261 -3.65 11.32 -8.22
CA CYS A 261 -3.79 10.06 -7.46
C CYS A 261 -3.20 10.05 -6.03
N LEU A 262 -2.27 10.96 -5.66
CA LEU A 262 -1.72 11.11 -4.29
C LEU A 262 -2.24 12.34 -3.55
N ILE A 263 -2.92 13.29 -4.22
CA ILE A 263 -3.85 14.19 -3.51
C ILE A 263 -5.00 13.34 -2.90
N CYS A 264 -5.15 12.08 -3.32
CA CYS A 264 -6.00 11.03 -2.72
C CYS A 264 -5.32 10.19 -1.60
N LYS A 265 -4.31 10.69 -0.88
CA LYS A 265 -3.73 10.03 0.32
C LYS A 265 -3.71 10.94 1.54
#